data_AF-A0A4W5QAJ3-F1
#
_entry.id   AF-A0A4W5QAJ3-F1
#
_cell.length_a   1.000
_cell.length_b   1.000
_cell.length_c   1.000
_cell.angle_alpha   90.00
_cell.angle_beta   90.00
_cell.angle_gamma   90.00
#
_symmetry.space_group_name_H-M   'P 1'
#
loop_
_entity.id
_entity.type
_entity.pdbx_description
1 polymer ?
#
loop_
_entity_poly.entity_id
_entity_poly.type
_entity_poly.pdbx_seq_one_letter_code
_entity_poly.pdbx_strand_id
1 'polypeptide(L)'
;CFYSQVPQQFHGQREVHLDKNYFLTHAQKARSETFINLREVSTRFKLPPGEYLIVPSTFEADLNADFCLRVFSEKQSQLHHCEDRVEAKLDNDTVSEAEVDAGFRGLFTKLAGKVSFTNHYH
;
A
#
# COMPACT_ATOMS: atom_id res chain seq x y z
N CYS A 1 -0.01 -18.27 -8.61
CA CYS A 1 0.93 -17.63 -7.65
C CYS A 1 2.37 -17.75 -8.15
N PHE A 2 3.17 -16.69 -7.97
CA PHE A 2 4.59 -16.70 -8.32
C PHE A 2 5.47 -16.15 -7.20
N TYR A 3 6.75 -16.55 -7.21
CA TYR A 3 7.75 -16.18 -6.22
C TYR A 3 8.86 -15.39 -6.90
N SER A 4 9.14 -14.18 -6.42
CA SER A 4 10.23 -13.34 -6.91
C SER A 4 11.24 -13.05 -5.81
N GLN A 5 12.52 -12.93 -6.16
CA GLN A 5 13.56 -12.61 -5.18
C GLN A 5 13.56 -11.10 -4.91
N VAL A 6 13.43 -10.69 -3.66
CA VAL A 6 13.46 -9.26 -3.30
C VAL A 6 14.82 -8.67 -3.71
N PRO A 7 14.86 -7.54 -4.42
CA PRO A 7 16.11 -6.85 -4.75
C PRO A 7 16.89 -6.46 -3.49
N GLN A 8 18.22 -6.50 -3.55
CA GLN A 8 19.07 -6.23 -2.38
C GLN A 8 18.82 -4.87 -1.73
N GLN A 9 18.47 -3.84 -2.52
CA GLN A 9 18.17 -2.51 -2.00
C GLN A 9 16.92 -2.45 -1.11
N PHE A 10 16.07 -3.48 -1.15
CA PHE A 10 14.84 -3.59 -0.36
C PHE A 10 14.94 -4.65 0.75
N HIS A 11 16.09 -5.29 0.96
CA HIS A 11 16.24 -6.32 2.00
C HIS A 11 15.97 -5.76 3.41
N GLY A 12 15.26 -6.53 4.22
CA GLY A 12 14.85 -6.15 5.57
C GLY A 12 13.69 -5.13 5.64
N GLN A 13 13.23 -4.63 4.50
CA GLN A 13 12.08 -3.72 4.45
C GLN A 13 10.77 -4.52 4.39
N ARG A 14 9.74 -4.03 5.09
CA ARG A 14 8.42 -4.68 5.14
C ARG A 14 7.42 -4.08 4.15
N GLU A 15 7.60 -2.83 3.77
CA GLU A 15 6.71 -2.06 2.90
C GLU A 15 7.29 -2.03 1.47
N VAL A 16 7.49 -3.22 0.88
CA VAL A 16 8.09 -3.34 -0.46
C VAL A 16 7.00 -3.55 -1.50
N HIS A 17 6.83 -2.54 -2.35
CA HIS A 17 5.99 -2.62 -3.56
C HIS A 17 6.89 -2.58 -4.79
N LEU A 18 6.97 -3.69 -5.51
CA LEU A 18 7.75 -3.78 -6.75
C LEU A 18 6.86 -3.35 -7.93
N ASP A 19 7.38 -2.48 -8.78
CA ASP A 19 6.62 -1.97 -9.91
C ASP A 19 6.54 -2.98 -11.08
N LYS A 20 5.76 -2.63 -12.10
CA LYS A 20 5.63 -3.45 -13.31
C LYS A 20 6.99 -3.71 -13.98
N ASN A 21 7.89 -2.73 -14.00
CA ASN A 21 9.17 -2.84 -14.69
C ASN A 21 10.05 -3.92 -14.07
N TYR A 22 10.01 -4.05 -12.74
CA TYR A 22 10.68 -5.13 -12.05
C TYR A 22 10.23 -6.52 -12.58
N PHE A 23 8.93 -6.79 -12.63
CA PHE A 23 8.41 -8.09 -13.09
C PHE A 23 8.60 -8.34 -14.60
N LEU A 24 8.74 -7.29 -15.41
CA LEU A 24 9.09 -7.42 -16.83
C LEU A 24 10.57 -7.77 -17.07
N THR A 25 11.44 -7.38 -16.14
CA THR A 25 12.90 -7.53 -16.28
C THR A 25 13.48 -8.67 -15.44
N HIS A 26 12.73 -9.19 -14.46
CA HIS A 26 13.16 -10.25 -13.57
C HIS A 26 12.23 -11.46 -13.68
N ALA A 27 12.80 -12.61 -14.07
CA ALA A 27 12.06 -13.86 -14.08
C ALA A 27 11.73 -14.33 -12.66
N GLN A 28 10.53 -14.89 -12.48
CA GLN A 28 10.15 -15.56 -11.24
C GLN A 28 11.12 -16.69 -10.90
N LYS A 29 11.40 -16.89 -9.61
CA LYS A 29 12.25 -17.98 -9.10
C LYS A 29 11.49 -19.29 -8.93
N ALA A 30 10.19 -19.21 -8.70
CA ALA A 30 9.28 -20.35 -8.64
C ALA A 30 7.86 -19.90 -9.00
N ARG A 31 7.01 -20.85 -9.37
CA ARG A 31 5.58 -20.61 -9.62
C ARG A 31 4.77 -21.85 -9.30
N SER A 32 3.51 -21.67 -8.95
CA SER A 32 2.54 -22.78 -8.91
C SER A 32 2.43 -23.41 -10.31
N GLU A 33 2.45 -24.74 -10.40
CA GLU A 33 2.55 -25.46 -11.68
C GLU A 33 1.37 -25.20 -12.61
N THR A 34 0.15 -25.11 -12.05
CA THR A 34 -1.09 -25.00 -12.82
C THR A 34 -2.07 -24.05 -12.15
N PHE A 35 -2.62 -23.10 -12.92
CA PHE A 35 -3.81 -22.35 -12.50
C PHE A 35 -5.02 -23.26 -12.73
N ILE A 36 -5.39 -23.99 -11.69
CA ILE A 36 -6.53 -24.92 -11.69
C ILE A 36 -7.66 -24.33 -10.86
N ASN A 37 -8.90 -24.57 -11.29
CA ASN A 37 -10.08 -24.18 -10.53
C ASN A 37 -10.33 -25.16 -9.38
N LEU A 38 -9.35 -25.27 -8.48
CA LEU A 38 -9.46 -25.97 -7.22
C LEU A 38 -9.53 -24.94 -6.10
N ARG A 39 -10.19 -25.31 -4.99
CA ARG A 39 -10.24 -24.50 -3.78
C ARG A 39 -8.85 -24.17 -3.21
N GLU A 40 -7.87 -25.04 -3.44
CA GLU A 40 -6.51 -24.88 -2.95
C GLU A 40 -5.51 -25.31 -4.02
N VAL A 41 -4.45 -24.51 -4.16
CA VAL A 41 -3.25 -24.86 -4.91
C VAL A 41 -2.07 -24.79 -3.95
N SER A 42 -1.36 -25.91 -3.80
CA SER A 42 -0.18 -26.03 -2.96
C SER A 42 1.01 -26.49 -3.78
N THR A 43 2.19 -25.96 -3.50
CA THR A 43 3.42 -26.36 -4.20
C THR A 43 4.59 -26.31 -3.22
N ARG A 44 5.47 -27.30 -3.31
CA ARG A 44 6.68 -27.40 -2.49
C ARG A 44 7.90 -27.00 -3.33
N PHE A 45 8.70 -26.08 -2.81
CA PHE A 45 9.92 -25.61 -3.46
C PHE A 45 11.13 -25.75 -2.54
N LYS A 46 12.32 -25.81 -3.16
CA LYS A 46 13.59 -25.61 -2.47
C LYS A 46 14.28 -24.40 -3.09
N LEU A 47 14.29 -23.30 -2.34
CA LEU A 47 14.92 -22.06 -2.75
C LEU A 47 16.24 -21.85 -1.99
N PRO A 48 17.21 -21.14 -2.59
CA PRO A 48 18.35 -20.63 -1.84
C PRO A 48 17.90 -19.76 -0.65
N PRO A 49 18.72 -19.61 0.40
CA PRO A 49 18.44 -18.63 1.46
C PRO A 49 18.32 -17.21 0.89
N GLY A 50 17.30 -16.48 1.30
CA GLY A 50 17.07 -15.10 0.87
C GLY A 50 15.64 -14.62 1.15
N GLU A 51 15.36 -13.38 0.75
CA GLU A 51 14.03 -12.77 0.84
C GLU A 51 13.28 -12.93 -0.48
N TYR A 52 12.02 -13.34 -0.38
CA TYR A 52 11.17 -13.63 -1.53
C TYR A 52 9.80 -12.97 -1.35
N LEU A 53 9.31 -12.36 -2.43
CA LEU A 53 7.95 -11.88 -2.55
C LEU A 53 7.06 -13.00 -3.10
N ILE A 54 5.95 -13.29 -2.42
CA ILE A 54 4.91 -14.21 -2.90
C ILE A 54 3.78 -13.36 -3.46
N VAL A 55 3.48 -13.52 -4.74
CA VAL A 55 2.35 -12.84 -5.39
C VAL A 55 1.22 -13.84 -5.64
N PRO A 56 0.15 -13.83 -4.82
CA PRO A 56 -1.06 -14.57 -5.10
C PRO A 56 -1.83 -13.89 -6.24
N SER A 57 -2.32 -14.67 -7.21
CA SER A 57 -3.05 -14.15 -8.37
C SER A 57 -3.97 -15.22 -8.95
N THR A 58 -5.06 -14.78 -9.59
CA THR A 58 -5.84 -15.56 -10.55
C THR A 58 -5.13 -15.66 -11.90
N PHE A 59 -5.66 -16.47 -12.81
CA PHE A 59 -5.15 -16.56 -14.18
C PHE A 59 -5.53 -15.33 -15.00
N GLU A 60 -6.81 -14.93 -14.95
CA GLU A 60 -7.31 -13.72 -15.59
C GLU A 60 -7.32 -12.56 -14.59
N ALA A 61 -7.10 -11.36 -15.10
CA ALA A 61 -7.27 -10.13 -14.34
C ALA A 61 -8.75 -9.90 -14.00
N ASP A 62 -9.02 -8.96 -13.10
CA ASP A 62 -10.36 -8.46 -12.78
C ASP A 62 -11.33 -9.51 -12.20
N LEU A 63 -10.78 -10.57 -11.59
CA LEU A 63 -11.55 -11.57 -10.86
C LEU A 63 -11.50 -11.27 -9.36
N ASN A 64 -12.67 -11.06 -8.76
CA ASN A 64 -12.81 -10.89 -7.32
C ASN A 64 -12.81 -12.26 -6.62
N ALA A 65 -11.93 -12.42 -5.63
CA ALA A 65 -11.88 -13.62 -4.79
C ALA A 65 -11.23 -13.31 -3.44
N ASP A 66 -11.76 -13.93 -2.39
CA ASP A 66 -11.06 -14.05 -1.12
C ASP A 66 -10.06 -15.20 -1.17
N PHE A 67 -8.91 -15.05 -0.53
CA PHE A 67 -7.89 -16.10 -0.48
C PHE A 67 -7.22 -16.18 0.89
N CYS A 68 -6.59 -17.32 1.15
CA CYS A 68 -5.75 -17.53 2.33
C CYS A 68 -4.41 -18.11 1.86
N LEU A 69 -3.31 -17.43 2.20
CA LEU A 69 -1.96 -17.90 1.93
C LEU A 69 -1.37 -18.54 3.20
N ARG A 70 -0.90 -19.78 3.09
CA ARG A 70 -0.20 -20.49 4.16
C ARG A 70 1.20 -20.87 3.69
N VAL A 71 2.21 -20.56 4.48
CA VAL A 71 3.61 -20.87 4.19
C VAL A 71 4.14 -21.80 5.26
N PHE A 72 4.59 -22.99 4.83
CA PHE A 72 5.26 -23.96 5.69
C PHE A 72 6.74 -24.00 5.32
N SER A 73 7.60 -23.86 6.32
CA SER A 73 9.06 -23.88 6.15
C SER A 73 9.68 -24.94 7.05
N GLU A 74 10.68 -25.66 6.54
CA GLU A 74 11.39 -26.69 7.31
C GLU A 74 12.25 -26.09 8.42
N LYS A 75 12.74 -24.86 8.20
CA LYS A 75 13.47 -24.05 9.17
C LYS A 75 12.67 -22.80 9.49
N GLN A 76 12.93 -22.19 10.64
CA GLN A 76 12.30 -20.93 11.00
C GLN A 76 12.44 -19.89 9.87
N SER A 77 11.32 -19.35 9.44
CA SER A 77 11.21 -18.30 8.44
C SER A 77 10.26 -17.21 8.94
N GLN A 78 10.51 -15.97 8.54
CA GLN A 78 9.62 -14.84 8.84
C GLN A 78 8.72 -14.59 7.65
N LEU A 79 7.41 -14.45 7.91
CA LEU A 79 6.42 -14.08 6.91
C LEU A 79 5.86 -12.71 7.28
N HIS A 80 5.89 -11.77 6.34
CA HIS A 80 5.33 -10.44 6.50
C HIS A 80 4.39 -10.14 5.33
N HIS A 81 3.27 -9.48 5.62
CA HIS A 81 2.45 -8.87 4.59
C HIS A 81 3.16 -7.61 4.10
N CYS A 82 3.37 -7.52 2.78
CA CYS A 82 3.78 -6.27 2.14
C CYS A 82 2.53 -5.42 1.97
N GLU A 83 2.36 -4.45 2.86
CA GLU A 83 1.32 -3.44 2.74
C GLU A 83 1.97 -2.12 2.32
N ASP A 84 1.26 -1.35 1.50
CA ASP A 84 1.68 -0.01 1.15
C ASP A 84 1.47 0.90 2.36
N ARG A 85 2.47 1.72 2.67
CA ARG A 85 2.33 2.71 3.72
C ARG A 85 1.30 3.75 3.32
N VAL A 86 0.24 3.88 4.10
CA VAL A 86 -0.76 4.93 3.90
C VAL A 86 -0.16 6.25 4.42
N GLU A 87 0.39 7.05 3.52
CA GLU A 87 0.89 8.39 3.80
C GLU A 87 0.12 9.44 2.99
N ALA A 88 -0.36 10.48 3.66
CA ALA A 88 -0.87 11.69 3.01
C ALA A 88 0.18 12.79 3.17
N LYS A 89 0.79 13.21 2.07
CA LYS A 89 1.62 14.42 2.02
C LYS A 89 0.70 15.58 1.67
N LEU A 90 0.26 16.30 2.70
CA LEU A 90 -0.52 17.51 2.54
C LEU A 90 0.43 18.70 2.56
N ASP A 91 0.22 19.62 1.63
CA ASP A 91 0.84 20.93 1.71
C ASP A 91 0.26 21.63 2.93
N ASN A 92 1.14 22.06 3.84
CA ASN A 92 0.71 22.75 5.04
C ASN A 92 0.53 24.23 4.70
N ASP A 93 -0.49 24.53 3.90
CA ASP A 93 -0.86 25.88 3.45
C ASP A 93 -1.42 26.68 4.62
N THR A 94 -0.52 27.13 5.48
CA THR A 94 -0.85 28.02 6.59
C THR A 94 -0.79 29.44 6.05
N VAL A 95 -1.92 29.99 5.61
CA VAL A 95 -1.98 31.38 5.13
C VAL A 95 -1.92 32.32 6.33
N SER A 96 -0.88 33.14 6.39
CA SER A 96 -0.77 34.17 7.43
C SER A 96 -1.77 35.29 7.19
N GLU A 97 -2.17 36.01 8.25
CA GLU A 97 -3.10 37.13 8.12
C GLU A 97 -2.59 38.19 7.10
N ALA A 98 -1.27 38.41 7.03
CA ALA A 98 -0.66 39.36 6.11
C ALA A 98 -0.82 38.99 4.62
N GLU A 99 -1.02 37.70 4.33
CA GLU A 99 -1.21 37.18 2.96
C GLU A 99 -2.69 37.21 2.54
N VAL A 100 -3.61 37.47 3.47
CA VAL A 100 -5.05 37.58 3.18
C VAL A 100 -5.39 38.98 2.68
N ASP A 101 -5.72 39.10 1.40
CA ASP A 101 -6.07 40.37 0.77
C ASP A 101 -7.38 40.98 1.30
N ALA A 102 -7.49 42.31 1.16
CA ALA A 102 -8.63 43.07 1.67
C ALA A 102 -9.96 42.72 0.98
N GLY A 103 -9.92 42.29 -0.28
CA GLY A 103 -11.10 41.86 -1.03
C GLY A 103 -11.68 40.57 -0.45
N PHE A 104 -10.83 39.59 -0.16
CA PHE A 104 -11.22 38.35 0.51
C PHE A 104 -11.78 38.63 1.92
N ARG A 105 -11.11 39.49 2.72
CA ARG A 105 -11.60 39.89 4.05
C ARG A 105 -13.00 40.53 3.98
N GLY A 106 -13.21 41.41 2.98
CA GLY A 106 -14.49 42.08 2.77
C GLY A 106 -15.60 41.10 2.37
N LEU A 107 -15.31 40.18 1.46
CA LEU A 107 -16.23 39.11 1.08
C LEU A 107 -16.58 38.22 2.28
N PHE A 108 -15.57 37.77 3.03
CA PHE A 108 -15.76 36.95 4.22
C PHE A 108 -16.66 37.64 5.24
N THR A 109 -16.42 38.92 5.53
CA THR A 109 -17.24 39.70 6.47
C THR A 109 -18.70 39.81 6.02
N LYS A 110 -18.94 39.92 4.71
CA LYS A 110 -20.30 39.98 4.14
C LYS A 110 -21.02 38.63 4.27
N LEU A 111 -20.30 37.52 4.16
CA LEU A 111 -20.86 36.16 4.20
C LEU A 111 -21.00 35.60 5.62
N ALA A 112 -20.04 35.90 6.51
CA ALA A 112 -19.99 35.37 7.87
C ALA A 112 -21.12 35.89 8.79
N GLY A 113 -21.80 36.97 8.39
CA GLY A 113 -22.87 37.58 9.16
C GLY A 113 -22.36 38.33 10.41
N LYS A 114 -23.29 38.93 11.17
CA LYS A 114 -22.95 39.57 12.45
C LYS A 114 -22.74 38.50 13.53
N VAL A 115 -21.51 38.40 14.05
CA VAL A 115 -21.23 37.59 15.23
C VAL A 115 -21.75 38.34 16.46
N SER A 116 -22.94 37.95 16.92
CA SER A 116 -23.51 38.44 18.18
C SER A 116 -22.90 37.67 19.34
N PHE A 117 -21.78 38.12 19.90
CA PHE A 117 -21.38 37.66 21.24
C PHE A 117 -22.33 38.30 22.25
N THR A 118 -23.43 37.61 22.56
CA THR A 118 -24.17 37.92 23.79
C THR A 118 -23.33 37.34 24.93
N ASN A 119 -22.55 38.20 25.59
CA ASN A 119 -21.97 37.87 26.89
C ASN A 119 -23.13 37.66 27.87
N HIS A 120 -23.62 36.43 27.98
CA HIS A 120 -24.41 36.02 29.13
C HIS A 120 -23.44 35.72 30.27
N TYR A 121 -23.03 36.79 30.96
CA TYR A 121 -22.70 36.70 32.37
C TYR A 121 -23.97 36.99 33.15
N HIS A 122 -24.60 35.93 33.66
CA HIS A 122 -25.42 35.95 34.87
C HIS A 122 -25.44 34.55 35.47
#